data_AF-A0A368ZYW1-F1
#
_entry.id   AF-A0A368ZYW1-F1
#
_cell.length_a   1.000
_cell.length_b   1.000
_cell.length_c   1.000
_cell.angle_alpha   90.00
_cell.angle_beta   90.00
_cell.angle_gamma   90.00
#
_symmetry.space_group_name_H-M   'P 1'
#
loop_
_entity.id
_entity.type
_entity.pdbx_description
1 polymer ?
#
loop_
_entity_poly.entity_id
_entity_poly.type
_entity_poly.pdbx_seq_one_letter_code
_entity_poly.pdbx_strand_id
1 'polypeptide(L)'
;MNESPHLVKFLQDLEHQFCQAEASEICTAVHEQMRSSAKNLYKYLILRSYDMRQAQQELHHLGLSSLAAAESHIHYQLSKVLGWLCPEYISNPCSIDDFTGRKLIADRTEMLFGPKKSTHGDPLPDGYHRRKSIWRSPIF
;
A
#
# COMPACT_ATOMS: atom_id res chain seq x y z
N MET A 1 -24.70 -4.15 14.15
CA MET A 1 -24.39 -5.49 14.67
C MET A 1 -23.08 -5.91 14.04
N ASN A 2 -22.07 -6.24 14.85
CA ASN A 2 -20.72 -6.49 14.35
C ASN A 2 -20.66 -7.92 13.78
N GLU A 3 -20.79 -8.06 12.46
CA GLU A 3 -20.95 -9.35 11.79
C GLU A 3 -19.68 -10.24 11.86
N SER A 4 -18.52 -9.67 12.22
CA SER A 4 -17.25 -10.39 12.37
C SER A 4 -16.45 -9.94 13.62
N PRO A 5 -16.79 -10.41 14.84
CA PRO A 5 -16.07 -10.01 16.05
C PRO A 5 -14.59 -10.45 16.06
N HIS A 6 -14.27 -11.58 15.41
CA HIS A 6 -12.90 -12.08 15.29
C HIS A 6 -12.03 -11.19 14.40
N LEU A 7 -12.56 -10.71 13.26
CA LEU A 7 -11.87 -9.76 12.40
C LEU A 7 -11.56 -8.47 13.14
N VAL A 8 -12.56 -7.87 13.79
CA VAL A 8 -12.36 -6.60 14.52
C VAL A 8 -11.31 -6.77 15.61
N LYS A 9 -11.38 -7.86 16.38
CA LYS A 9 -10.37 -8.15 17.41
C LYS A 9 -8.97 -8.30 16.81
N PHE A 10 -8.82 -9.05 15.72
CA PHE A 10 -7.54 -9.20 15.03
C PHE A 10 -6.97 -7.86 14.54
N LEU A 11 -7.80 -7.00 13.94
CA LEU A 11 -7.37 -5.70 13.45
C LEU A 11 -6.99 -4.75 14.60
N GLN A 12 -7.69 -4.80 15.74
CA GLN A 12 -7.33 -4.05 16.94
C GLN A 12 -6.00 -4.52 17.54
N ASP A 13 -5.77 -5.84 17.58
CA ASP A 13 -4.51 -6.42 18.06
C ASP A 13 -3.34 -6.05 17.14
N LEU A 14 -3.59 -5.95 15.83
CA LEU A 14 -2.61 -5.49 14.85
C LEU A 14 -2.31 -3.98 15.00
N GLU A 15 -3.32 -3.15 15.24
CA GLU A 15 -3.13 -1.72 15.53
C GLU A 15 -2.26 -1.53 16.77
N HIS A 16 -2.57 -2.27 17.83
CA HIS A 16 -1.84 -2.17 19.09
C HIS A 16 -0.35 -2.51 18.87
N GLN A 17 -0.06 -3.53 18.06
CA GLN A 17 1.31 -3.84 17.66
C GLN A 17 1.95 -2.75 16.81
N PHE A 18 1.21 -2.07 15.92
CA PHE A 18 1.73 -0.92 15.17
C PHE A 18 2.05 0.29 16.05
N CYS A 19 1.34 0.44 17.17
CA CYS A 19 1.57 1.47 18.18
C CYS A 19 2.76 1.15 19.09
N GLN A 20 2.90 -0.12 19.49
CA GLN A 20 4.04 -0.61 20.28
C GLN A 20 5.31 -0.84 19.46
N ALA A 21 5.18 -0.94 18.15
CA ALA A 21 6.27 -1.11 17.21
C ALA A 21 7.30 0.03 17.31
N GLU A 22 8.41 -0.25 17.98
CA GLU A 22 9.55 0.66 18.02
C GLU A 22 10.34 0.57 16.71
N ALA A 23 9.86 1.28 15.68
CA ALA A 23 10.69 1.56 14.52
C ALA A 23 11.83 2.56 14.84
N SER A 24 12.01 2.96 16.11
CA SER A 24 12.95 3.98 16.56
C SER A 24 14.39 3.65 16.17
N GLU A 25 14.84 2.42 16.41
CA GLU A 25 16.20 1.98 16.06
C GLU A 25 16.44 1.99 14.54
N ILE A 26 15.47 1.57 13.74
CA ILE A 26 15.56 1.65 12.27
C ILE A 26 15.54 3.12 11.82
N CYS A 27 14.77 3.97 12.50
CA CYS A 27 14.65 5.40 12.18
C CYS A 27 15.91 6.22 12.47
N THR A 28 16.71 5.81 13.46
CA THR A 28 18.00 6.46 13.75
C THR A 28 19.08 6.06 12.75
N ALA A 29 18.97 4.88 12.15
CA ALA A 29 19.89 4.38 11.13
C ALA A 29 19.61 4.89 9.70
N VAL A 30 18.48 5.58 9.46
CA VAL A 30 18.11 6.12 8.14
C VAL A 30 18.10 7.65 8.11
N HIS A 31 18.28 8.21 6.91
CA HIS A 31 18.13 9.64 6.67
C HIS A 31 16.76 10.15 7.14
N GLU A 32 16.70 11.38 7.67
CA GLU A 32 15.49 11.95 8.27
C GLU A 32 14.26 11.92 7.34
N GLN A 33 14.47 12.19 6.05
CA GLN A 33 13.43 12.17 5.01
C GLN A 33 12.89 10.76 4.72
N MET A 34 13.58 9.70 5.16
CA MET A 34 13.18 8.30 4.98
C MET A 34 12.51 7.71 6.22
N ARG A 35 12.56 8.39 7.37
CA ARG A 35 12.04 7.87 8.65
C ARG A 35 10.58 7.44 8.56
N SER A 36 9.71 8.27 7.98
CA SER A 36 8.28 7.91 7.83
C SER A 36 8.08 6.65 6.98
N SER A 37 8.94 6.43 5.98
CA SER A 37 8.88 5.24 5.14
C SER A 37 9.50 4.01 5.79
N ALA A 38 10.55 4.18 6.60
CA ALA A 38 11.08 3.12 7.44
C ALA A 38 10.04 2.65 8.47
N LYS A 39 9.33 3.58 9.13
CA LYS A 39 8.20 3.26 10.03
C LYS A 39 7.10 2.49 9.30
N ASN A 40 6.72 2.94 8.11
CA ASN A 40 5.69 2.27 7.32
C ASN A 40 6.15 0.87 6.88
N LEU A 41 7.40 0.72 6.44
CA LEU A 41 7.98 -0.56 6.05
C LEU A 41 7.99 -1.55 7.22
N TYR A 42 8.41 -1.12 8.41
CA TYR A 42 8.40 -1.97 9.59
C TYR A 42 7.00 -2.52 9.89
N LYS A 43 5.98 -1.67 9.85
CA LYS A 43 4.58 -2.08 10.04
C LYS A 43 4.05 -2.96 8.91
N TYR A 44 4.49 -2.71 7.69
CA TYR A 44 4.18 -3.56 6.56
C TYR A 44 4.74 -4.97 6.75
N LEU A 45 5.96 -5.09 7.28
CA LEU A 45 6.58 -6.38 7.62
C LEU A 45 5.82 -7.09 8.74
N ILE A 46 5.37 -6.36 9.77
CA ILE A 46 4.48 -6.91 10.81
C ILE A 46 3.20 -7.45 10.18
N LEU A 47 2.50 -6.69 9.34
CA LEU A 47 1.29 -7.18 8.66
C LEU A 47 1.56 -8.47 7.87
N ARG A 48 2.69 -8.52 7.15
CA ARG A 48 3.06 -9.65 6.28
C ARG A 48 3.58 -10.86 7.04
N SER A 49 3.81 -10.78 8.34
CA SER A 49 4.07 -11.96 9.17
C SER A 49 2.80 -12.74 9.53
N TYR A 50 1.60 -12.14 9.32
CA TYR A 50 0.31 -12.79 9.55
C TYR A 50 -0.26 -13.45 8.30
N ASP A 51 -1.01 -14.55 8.48
CA ASP A 51 -1.87 -15.07 7.43
C ASP A 51 -3.10 -14.17 7.27
N MET A 52 -3.01 -13.28 6.29
CA MET A 52 -4.05 -12.29 6.00
C MET A 52 -5.22 -12.85 5.16
N ARG A 53 -5.21 -14.12 4.73
CA ARG A 53 -6.22 -14.65 3.80
C ARG A 53 -7.62 -14.60 4.38
N GLN A 54 -7.80 -15.06 5.61
CA GLN A 54 -9.10 -15.06 6.26
C GLN A 54 -9.60 -13.63 6.50
N ALA A 55 -8.75 -12.77 7.07
CA ALA A 55 -9.12 -11.37 7.32
C ALA A 55 -9.48 -10.62 6.02
N GLN A 56 -8.74 -10.87 4.92
CA GLN A 56 -9.05 -10.27 3.61
C GLN A 56 -10.34 -10.83 3.01
N GLN A 57 -10.64 -12.12 3.18
CA GLN A 57 -11.90 -12.70 2.74
C GLN A 57 -13.10 -12.09 3.47
N GLU A 58 -12.99 -11.93 4.80
CA GLU A 58 -14.03 -11.30 5.61
C GLU A 58 -14.20 -9.82 5.25
N LEU A 59 -13.10 -9.07 5.12
CA LEU A 59 -13.13 -7.69 4.67
C LEU A 59 -13.75 -7.54 3.28
N HIS A 60 -13.41 -8.43 2.34
CA HIS A 60 -14.00 -8.45 1.00
C HIS A 60 -15.50 -8.73 1.05
N HIS A 61 -15.96 -9.64 1.92
CA HIS A 61 -17.39 -9.91 2.11
C HIS A 61 -18.16 -8.66 2.59
N LEU A 62 -17.49 -7.81 3.37
CA LEU A 62 -18.01 -6.52 3.83
C LEU A 62 -17.82 -5.37 2.81
N GLY A 63 -17.32 -5.67 1.60
CA GLY A 63 -17.07 -4.67 0.55
C GLY A 63 -15.79 -3.82 0.76
N LEU A 64 -14.92 -4.23 1.68
CA LEU A 64 -13.71 -3.50 2.08
C LEU A 64 -12.43 -4.18 1.55
N SER A 65 -12.00 -3.91 0.32
CA SER A 65 -10.77 -4.53 -0.23
C SER A 65 -9.47 -3.75 0.08
N SER A 66 -9.46 -2.92 1.11
CA SER A 66 -8.54 -1.78 1.18
C SER A 66 -7.12 -2.09 1.67
N LEU A 67 -6.93 -3.13 2.49
CA LEU A 67 -5.61 -3.45 3.04
C LEU A 67 -4.62 -4.01 1.99
N ALA A 68 -5.12 -4.51 0.85
CA ALA A 68 -4.27 -5.08 -0.19
C ALA A 68 -3.47 -4.03 -0.97
N ALA A 69 -3.96 -2.79 -1.06
CA ALA A 69 -3.33 -1.69 -1.81
C ALA A 69 -2.67 -0.63 -0.91
N ALA A 70 -2.45 -0.94 0.37
CA ALA A 70 -2.01 0.01 1.38
C ALA A 70 -0.51 -0.06 1.71
N GLU A 71 0.30 -0.60 0.79
CA GLU A 71 1.74 -0.79 0.98
C GLU A 71 2.45 0.52 1.36
N SER A 72 1.98 1.66 0.86
CA SER A 72 2.58 2.98 1.13
C SER A 72 2.12 3.64 2.43
N HIS A 73 1.06 3.15 3.08
CA HIS A 73 0.35 3.85 4.16
C HIS A 73 -0.42 2.89 5.09
N ILE A 74 0.22 1.79 5.49
CA ILE A 74 -0.53 0.64 6.03
C ILE A 74 -1.24 0.92 7.36
N HIS A 75 -0.63 1.69 8.24
CA HIS A 75 -1.26 2.08 9.52
C HIS A 75 -2.47 2.98 9.29
N TYR A 76 -2.35 3.94 8.36
CA TYR A 76 -3.47 4.81 8.01
C TYR A 76 -4.64 3.99 7.46
N GLN A 77 -4.37 3.05 6.56
CA GLN A 77 -5.43 2.20 6.01
C GLN A 77 -6.09 1.33 7.08
N LEU A 78 -5.30 0.73 7.97
CA LEU A 78 -5.82 -0.06 9.10
C LEU A 78 -6.73 0.78 10.00
N SER A 79 -6.29 1.97 10.37
CA SER A 79 -7.08 2.95 11.13
C SER A 79 -8.40 3.28 10.46
N LYS A 80 -8.41 3.49 9.13
CA LYS A 80 -9.65 3.73 8.39
C LYS A 80 -10.58 2.52 8.46
N VAL A 81 -10.07 1.31 8.21
CA VAL A 81 -10.87 0.07 8.27
C VAL A 81 -11.48 -0.12 9.65
N LEU A 82 -10.69 0.08 10.72
CA LEU A 82 -11.18 0.00 12.09
C LEU A 82 -12.27 1.04 12.37
N GLY A 83 -12.11 2.29 11.92
CA GLY A 83 -13.16 3.30 12.07
C GLY A 83 -14.46 3.00 11.30
N TRP A 84 -14.40 2.21 10.23
CA TRP A 84 -15.59 1.73 9.52
C TRP A 84 -16.27 0.57 10.26
N LEU A 85 -15.49 -0.38 10.79
CA LEU A 85 -16.02 -1.59 11.43
C LEU A 85 -16.41 -1.39 12.90
N CYS A 86 -15.74 -0.47 13.58
CA CYS A 86 -15.86 -0.20 15.01
C CYS A 86 -15.69 1.32 15.24
N PRO A 87 -16.73 2.14 14.95
CA PRO A 87 -16.65 3.60 15.02
C PRO A 87 -16.24 4.16 16.39
N GLU A 88 -16.46 3.41 17.46
CA GLU A 88 -16.05 3.71 18.83
C GLU A 88 -14.55 3.51 19.07
N TYR A 89 -13.84 2.80 18.18
CA TYR A 89 -12.40 2.57 18.30
C TYR A 89 -11.61 3.76 17.76
N ILE A 90 -10.85 4.40 18.65
CA ILE A 90 -10.03 5.58 18.32
C ILE A 90 -8.59 5.12 18.09
N SER A 91 -8.19 5.05 16.82
CA SER A 91 -6.78 4.80 16.43
C SER A 91 -6.05 6.12 16.16
N ASN A 92 -4.75 6.17 16.45
CA ASN A 92 -3.89 7.32 16.14
C ASN A 92 -2.80 6.92 15.14
N PRO A 93 -3.08 6.89 13.82
CA PRO A 93 -2.12 6.43 12.84
C PRO A 93 -0.91 7.37 12.77
N CYS A 94 0.26 6.91 13.17
CA CYS A 94 1.52 7.66 13.00
C CYS A 94 2.17 7.50 11.61
N SER A 95 1.43 6.95 10.64
CA SER A 95 1.89 6.82 9.24
C SER A 95 1.23 7.90 8.38
N ILE A 96 1.92 8.26 7.29
CA ILE A 96 1.38 9.12 6.24
C ILE A 96 0.10 8.55 5.62
N ASP A 97 -0.77 9.42 5.13
CA ASP A 97 -1.97 9.04 4.40
C ASP A 97 -1.65 8.46 3.00
N ASP A 98 -2.68 7.94 2.35
CA ASP A 98 -2.60 7.31 1.04
C ASP A 98 -2.02 8.21 -0.07
N PHE A 99 -2.48 9.47 -0.14
CA PHE A 99 -2.02 10.40 -1.17
C PHE A 99 -0.53 10.72 -0.97
N THR A 100 -0.15 11.07 0.25
CA THR A 100 1.24 11.36 0.61
C THR A 100 2.14 10.14 0.39
N GLY A 101 1.69 8.95 0.80
CA GLY A 101 2.43 7.70 0.62
C GLY A 101 2.70 7.36 -0.84
N ARG A 102 1.68 7.44 -1.70
CA ARG A 102 1.85 7.19 -3.14
C ARG A 102 2.77 8.22 -3.79
N LYS A 103 2.65 9.49 -3.42
CA LYS A 103 3.55 10.55 -3.92
C LYS A 103 5.01 10.26 -3.54
N LEU A 104 5.29 9.93 -2.28
CA LEU A 104 6.65 9.62 -1.82
C LEU A 104 7.26 8.41 -2.53
N ILE A 105 6.45 7.39 -2.89
CA ILE A 105 6.94 6.27 -3.71
C ILE A 105 7.30 6.76 -5.10
N ALA A 106 6.44 7.56 -5.75
CA ALA A 106 6.68 8.08 -7.08
C ALA A 106 7.95 8.94 -7.13
N ASP A 107 8.05 9.94 -6.24
CA ASP A 107 9.18 10.87 -6.17
C ASP A 107 10.51 10.10 -5.98
N ARG A 108 10.54 9.12 -5.08
CA ARG A 108 11.77 8.34 -4.81
C ARG A 108 12.09 7.33 -5.89
N THR A 109 11.08 6.77 -6.55
CA THR A 109 11.28 5.90 -7.72
C THR A 109 11.98 6.71 -8.82
N GLU A 110 11.54 7.94 -9.05
CA GLU A 110 12.19 8.85 -10.00
C GLU A 110 13.62 9.23 -9.57
N MET A 111 13.84 9.52 -8.29
CA MET A 111 15.20 9.80 -7.78
C MET A 111 16.16 8.61 -7.97
N LEU A 112 15.70 7.38 -7.76
CA LEU A 112 16.54 6.18 -7.81
C LEU A 112 16.76 5.67 -9.24
N PHE A 113 15.73 5.70 -10.08
CA PHE A 113 15.73 5.05 -11.39
C PHE A 113 15.65 6.04 -12.56
N GLY A 114 15.54 7.34 -12.28
CA GLY A 114 15.26 8.37 -13.26
C GLY A 114 13.77 8.45 -13.62
N PRO A 115 13.39 9.40 -14.50
CA PRO A 115 12.01 9.59 -14.91
C PRO A 115 11.48 8.32 -15.59
N LYS A 116 10.23 7.98 -15.30
CA LYS A 116 9.54 6.86 -15.94
C LYS A 116 9.54 7.09 -17.46
N LYS A 117 10.21 6.20 -18.21
CA LYS A 117 10.14 6.21 -19.68
C LYS A 117 8.69 5.98 -20.10
N SER A 118 8.11 6.90 -20.86
CA SER A 118 6.78 6.77 -21.45
C SER A 118 6.77 5.55 -22.36
N THR A 119 6.06 4.50 -21.95
CA THR A 119 5.77 3.38 -22.83
C THR A 119 4.44 3.67 -23.52
N HIS A 120 4.51 3.81 -24.85
CA HIS A 120 3.43 4.09 -25.82
C HIS A 120 2.96 5.55 -25.92
N GLY A 121 3.72 6.38 -26.65
CA GLY A 121 3.23 7.69 -27.10
C GLY A 121 4.30 8.63 -27.65
N ASP A 122 5.57 8.41 -27.33
CA ASP A 122 6.63 9.28 -27.84
C ASP A 122 6.67 9.23 -29.38
N PRO A 123 6.73 10.38 -30.07
CA PRO A 123 7.04 10.38 -31.48
C PRO A 123 8.36 9.65 -31.64
N LEU A 124 8.36 8.63 -32.51
CA LEU A 124 9.57 7.94 -32.91
C LEU A 124 10.59 9.00 -33.38
N PRO A 125 11.88 8.83 -33.08
CA PRO A 125 12.92 9.67 -33.66
C PRO A 125 12.71 9.72 -35.18
N ASP A 126 12.81 10.92 -35.74
CA ASP A 126 12.51 11.19 -37.14
C ASP A 126 13.21 10.13 -38.03
N GLY A 127 12.41 9.31 -38.74
CA GLY A 127 12.90 8.22 -39.59
C GLY A 127 12.58 6.78 -39.17
N TYR A 128 11.95 6.54 -38.01
CA TYR A 128 11.48 5.19 -37.65
C TYR A 128 10.02 4.95 -38.07
N HIS A 129 9.81 4.15 -39.13
CA HIS A 129 8.48 3.66 -39.48
C HIS A 129 8.10 2.43 -38.63
N ARG A 130 6.92 2.49 -37.99
CA ARG A 130 6.29 1.33 -37.34
C ARG A 130 6.06 0.26 -38.41
N ARG A 131 6.89 -0.80 -38.44
CA ARG A 131 6.61 -1.97 -39.31
C ARG A 131 5.22 -2.47 -38.92
N LYS A 132 4.27 -2.39 -39.86
CA LYS A 132 2.93 -2.93 -39.67
C LYS A 132 3.08 -4.41 -39.31
N SER A 133 2.58 -4.77 -38.15
CA SER A 133 2.50 -6.16 -37.70
C SER A 133 1.62 -6.93 -38.68
N ILE A 134 2.23 -7.90 -39.36
CA ILE A 134 1.56 -8.85 -40.22
C ILE A 134 0.91 -9.88 -39.30
N TRP A 135 -0.26 -9.56 -38.76
CA TRP A 135 -1.16 -10.59 -38.24
C TRP A 135 -2.31 -10.74 -39.26
N ARG A 136 -2.21 -11.81 -40.05
CA ARG A 136 -3.28 -12.29 -40.92
C ARG A 136 -4.52 -12.61 -40.08
N SER A 137 -5.68 -12.13 -40.52
CA SER A 137 -7.00 -12.54 -40.03
C SER A 137 -7.18 -14.06 -40.17
N PRO A 138 -7.81 -14.75 -39.22
CA PRO A 138 -8.31 -16.10 -39.46
C PRO A 138 -9.60 -15.99 -40.29
N ILE A 139 -9.55 -16.58 -41.49
CA ILE A 139 -10.74 -17.17 -42.11
C ILE A 139 -10.89 -18.53 -41.42
N PHE A 140 -11.96 -18.71 -40.66
CA PHE A 140 -12.83 -19.90 -40.53
C PHE A 140 -13.81 -19.68 -39.40
#